data_AF-A0A972JJW3-F1
#
_entry.id   AF-A0A972JJW3-F1
#
_cell.length_a   1.000
_cell.length_b   1.000
_cell.length_c   1.000
_cell.angle_alpha   90.00
_cell.angle_beta   90.00
_cell.angle_gamma   90.00
#
_symmetry.space_group_name_H-M   'P 1'
#
loop_
_entity.id
_entity.type
_entity.pdbx_description
1 polymer ?
#
loop_
_entity_poly.entity_id
_entity_poly.type
_entity_poly.pdbx_seq_one_letter_code
_entity_poly.pdbx_strand_id
1 'polypeptide(L)'
;MKKRILLLAVAVLLIGCSDDDKSPVSAPFETTAQTDFAIPDDSEIGIESPIEVTSDGTISNPEGISVTVELNHPFAGDVVVELVTPDGQSMPLIKRIGYGAAAPFGLESPFAGGNFLVFTSAATTTISTSLTESQAVPGGTYLPTGTNDSYPTTITMINMHEFLDGKSVAGIWKLRATDHAVGEAGSLLSWKLRFEEGALHN
;
A
#
# COMPACT_ATOMS: atom_id res chain seq x y z
N MET A 1 -18.89 -37.00 4.85
CA MET A 1 -18.08 -36.68 6.05
C MET A 1 -17.47 -35.29 5.87
N LYS A 2 -18.08 -34.24 6.44
CA LYS A 2 -17.53 -32.87 6.42
C LYS A 2 -16.79 -32.64 7.74
N LYS A 3 -15.45 -32.54 7.70
CA LYS A 3 -14.64 -32.16 8.87
C LYS A 3 -14.86 -30.66 9.12
N ARG A 4 -15.46 -30.33 10.27
CA ARG A 4 -15.48 -28.96 10.81
C ARG A 4 -14.16 -28.75 11.55
N ILE A 5 -13.36 -27.80 11.09
CA ILE A 5 -12.17 -27.32 11.79
C ILE A 5 -12.66 -26.29 12.82
N LEU A 6 -12.41 -26.59 14.10
CA LEU A 6 -12.73 -25.72 15.23
C LEU A 6 -11.46 -24.89 15.52
N LEU A 7 -11.48 -23.60 15.21
CA LEU A 7 -10.43 -22.68 15.66
C LEU A 7 -10.68 -22.35 17.14
N LEU A 8 -9.73 -22.69 18.01
CA LEU A 8 -9.71 -22.27 19.41
C LEU A 8 -9.15 -20.85 19.47
N ALA A 9 -9.97 -19.85 19.81
CA ALA A 9 -9.49 -18.54 20.22
C ALA A 9 -9.20 -18.60 21.74
N VAL A 10 -7.94 -18.40 22.11
CA VAL A 10 -7.54 -18.28 23.52
C VAL A 10 -7.71 -16.82 23.92
N ALA A 11 -8.74 -16.52 24.71
CA ALA A 11 -8.91 -15.21 25.34
C ALA A 11 -8.12 -15.19 26.66
N VAL A 12 -7.07 -14.37 26.73
CA VAL A 12 -6.36 -14.08 27.98
C VAL A 12 -7.12 -12.95 28.68
N LEU A 13 -7.73 -13.25 29.83
CA LEU A 13 -8.37 -12.25 30.69
C LEU A 13 -7.33 -11.69 31.66
N LEU A 14 -6.83 -10.48 31.39
CA LEU A 14 -6.02 -9.71 32.34
C LEU A 14 -6.95 -8.77 33.12
N ILE A 15 -7.02 -8.96 34.44
CA ILE A 15 -7.69 -8.04 35.37
C ILE A 15 -6.62 -7.05 35.84
N GLY A 16 -6.79 -5.78 35.50
CA GLY A 16 -5.99 -4.68 36.04
C GLY A 16 -6.86 -3.44 36.18
N CYS A 17 -7.00 -2.94 37.41
CA CYS A 17 -7.55 -1.61 37.70
C CYS A 17 -6.38 -0.61 37.81
N SER A 18 -6.35 0.43 36.98
CA SER A 18 -5.94 1.79 37.38
C SER A 18 -6.24 2.79 36.25
N ASP A 19 -6.85 3.90 36.62
CA ASP A 19 -7.30 4.99 35.75
C ASP A 19 -6.12 5.72 35.06
N ASP A 20 -5.96 5.47 33.75
CA ASP A 20 -5.38 6.32 32.68
C ASP A 20 -5.27 5.45 31.40
N ASP A 21 -6.40 4.89 30.94
CA ASP A 21 -6.40 3.82 29.94
C ASP A 21 -6.16 4.35 28.51
N LYS A 22 -4.89 4.52 28.16
CA LYS A 22 -4.41 4.38 26.79
C LYS A 22 -3.48 3.16 26.69
N SER A 23 -3.97 2.00 27.12
CA SER A 23 -3.34 0.73 26.73
C SER A 23 -3.35 0.63 25.19
N PRO A 24 -2.28 0.17 24.50
CA PRO A 24 -2.31 0.02 23.04
C PRO A 24 -3.48 -0.90 22.64
N VAL A 25 -4.41 -0.40 21.83
CA VAL A 25 -5.81 -0.91 21.83
C VAL A 25 -6.05 -2.06 20.84
N SER A 26 -5.03 -2.64 20.23
CA SER A 26 -5.22 -3.80 19.34
C SER A 26 -3.95 -4.62 19.19
N ALA A 27 -4.09 -5.95 19.30
CA ALA A 27 -3.10 -6.89 18.79
C ALA A 27 -2.84 -6.61 17.29
N PRO A 28 -1.65 -6.94 16.76
CA PRO A 28 -1.37 -6.72 15.35
C PRO A 28 -2.33 -7.55 14.50
N PHE A 29 -2.80 -6.98 13.40
CA PHE A 29 -3.63 -7.68 12.43
C PHE A 29 -3.28 -7.28 11.00
N GLU A 30 -3.61 -8.16 10.07
CA GLU A 30 -3.41 -7.92 8.64
C GLU A 30 -4.56 -8.49 7.84
N THR A 31 -4.78 -7.91 6.67
CA THR A 31 -5.78 -8.35 5.71
C THR A 31 -5.21 -8.25 4.30
N THR A 32 -5.51 -9.24 3.48
CA THR A 32 -4.87 -9.46 2.18
C THR A 32 -5.94 -9.65 1.12
N ALA A 33 -5.75 -9.02 -0.03
CA ALA A 33 -6.48 -9.33 -1.25
C ALA A 33 -5.52 -9.98 -2.25
N GLN A 34 -5.92 -11.16 -2.75
CA GLN A 34 -5.34 -11.73 -3.96
C GLN A 34 -6.14 -11.22 -5.13
N THR A 35 -5.45 -10.55 -6.03
CA THR A 35 -6.08 -9.78 -7.09
C THR A 35 -5.22 -9.97 -8.30
N ASP A 36 -5.52 -10.94 -9.16
CA ASP A 36 -4.93 -11.00 -10.50
C ASP A 36 -5.71 -10.05 -11.40
N PHE A 37 -5.60 -8.75 -11.09
CA PHE A 37 -6.32 -7.68 -11.77
C PHE A 37 -5.41 -7.06 -12.80
N ALA A 38 -5.76 -7.23 -14.07
CA ALA A 38 -5.08 -6.57 -15.17
C ALA A 38 -5.15 -5.04 -14.98
N ILE A 39 -4.00 -4.38 -15.00
CA ILE A 39 -3.87 -2.94 -15.09
C ILE A 39 -3.93 -2.60 -16.58
N PRO A 40 -5.01 -1.96 -17.07
CA PRO A 40 -5.14 -1.65 -18.49
C PRO A 40 -4.11 -0.60 -18.92
N ASP A 41 -3.51 -0.82 -20.09
CA ASP A 41 -2.60 0.09 -20.78
C ASP A 41 -3.22 1.49 -21.00
N ASP A 42 -2.43 2.54 -20.80
CA ASP A 42 -2.80 3.97 -20.93
C ASP A 42 -4.20 4.33 -20.38
N SER A 43 -4.50 3.87 -19.17
CA SER A 43 -5.80 4.05 -18.54
C SER A 43 -5.70 4.81 -17.22
N GLU A 44 -6.12 6.08 -17.26
CA GLU A 44 -6.26 6.93 -16.07
C GLU A 44 -7.32 6.41 -15.08
N ILE A 45 -8.23 5.54 -15.53
CA ILE A 45 -9.22 4.90 -14.65
C ILE A 45 -8.60 3.70 -13.93
N GLY A 46 -7.78 2.91 -14.63
CA GLY A 46 -7.07 1.77 -14.07
C GLY A 46 -8.01 0.72 -13.44
N ILE A 47 -7.57 0.18 -12.30
CA ILE A 47 -8.32 -0.76 -11.47
C ILE A 47 -8.41 -0.31 -10.02
N GLU A 48 -9.38 -0.86 -9.29
CA GLU A 48 -9.45 -0.78 -7.84
C GLU A 48 -9.60 -2.19 -7.24
N SER A 49 -8.81 -2.48 -6.21
CA SER A 49 -8.89 -3.70 -5.43
C SER A 49 -9.34 -3.40 -4.01
N PRO A 50 -10.53 -3.86 -3.56
CA PRO A 50 -11.03 -3.58 -2.21
C PRO A 50 -10.53 -4.59 -1.17
N ILE A 51 -10.32 -4.10 0.05
CA ILE A 51 -10.13 -4.87 1.26
C ILE A 51 -11.07 -4.31 2.33
N GLU A 52 -11.83 -5.17 2.99
CA GLU A 52 -12.66 -4.79 4.14
C GLU A 52 -11.84 -4.92 5.43
N VAL A 53 -11.78 -3.82 6.20
CA VAL A 53 -11.27 -3.80 7.57
C VAL A 53 -12.45 -3.67 8.52
N THR A 54 -12.68 -4.71 9.33
CA THR A 54 -13.79 -4.76 10.30
C THR A 54 -13.37 -4.32 11.70
N SER A 55 -12.07 -4.18 11.95
CA SER A 55 -11.55 -3.67 13.21
C SER A 55 -11.90 -2.19 13.34
N ASP A 56 -12.35 -1.78 14.52
CA ASP A 56 -12.55 -0.38 14.85
C ASP A 56 -11.25 0.26 15.35
N GLY A 57 -11.22 1.58 15.38
CA GLY A 57 -10.11 2.36 15.91
C GLY A 57 -9.69 3.52 15.00
N THR A 58 -8.80 4.34 15.54
CA THR A 58 -8.20 5.48 14.88
C THR A 58 -6.68 5.32 14.90
N ILE A 59 -6.02 5.62 13.78
CA ILE A 59 -4.56 5.53 13.67
C ILE A 59 -3.94 6.62 14.55
N SER A 60 -3.18 6.22 15.58
CA SER A 60 -2.35 7.11 16.42
C SER A 60 -0.86 6.96 16.16
N ASN A 61 -0.44 5.86 15.53
CA ASN A 61 0.94 5.64 15.17
C ASN A 61 1.02 5.15 13.71
N PRO A 62 1.10 6.09 12.74
CA PRO A 62 1.20 5.76 11.32
C PRO A 62 2.39 4.86 10.95
N GLU A 63 3.48 4.88 11.72
CA GLU A 63 4.63 3.98 11.50
C GLU A 63 4.28 2.50 11.71
N GLY A 64 3.24 2.22 12.49
CA GLY A 64 2.69 0.88 12.66
C GLY A 64 1.83 0.41 11.48
N ILE A 65 1.70 1.19 10.41
CA ILE A 65 0.92 0.83 9.22
C ILE A 65 1.87 0.47 8.08
N SER A 66 1.58 -0.65 7.41
CA SER A 66 2.26 -0.99 6.16
C SER A 66 1.32 -1.50 5.08
N VAL A 67 1.62 -1.13 3.84
CA VAL A 67 0.95 -1.61 2.64
C VAL A 67 1.95 -2.43 1.83
N THR A 68 1.76 -3.75 1.77
CA THR A 68 2.54 -4.61 0.89
C THR A 68 1.87 -4.69 -0.46
N VAL A 69 2.58 -4.42 -1.54
CA VAL A 69 2.10 -4.49 -2.91
C VAL A 69 2.95 -5.48 -3.70
N GLU A 70 2.28 -6.37 -4.42
CA GLU A 70 2.87 -7.25 -5.41
C GLU A 70 2.20 -7.00 -6.76
N LEU A 71 3.00 -6.65 -7.75
CA LEU A 71 2.53 -6.33 -9.10
C LEU A 71 3.56 -6.75 -10.15
N ASN A 72 3.10 -6.88 -11.38
CA ASN A 72 3.92 -7.10 -12.54
C ASN A 72 3.65 -5.99 -13.57
N HIS A 73 4.70 -5.35 -14.06
CA HIS A 73 4.61 -4.34 -15.13
C HIS A 73 5.96 -4.23 -15.85
N PRO A 74 6.01 -4.16 -17.19
CA PRO A 74 7.29 -4.04 -17.90
C PRO A 74 8.08 -2.78 -17.58
N PHE A 75 7.38 -1.68 -17.26
CA PHE A 75 8.00 -0.38 -16.98
C PHE A 75 7.45 0.25 -15.70
N ALA A 76 8.29 0.38 -14.67
CA ALA A 76 7.90 0.99 -13.39
C ALA A 76 7.60 2.50 -13.49
N GLY A 77 8.15 3.15 -14.51
CA GLY A 77 7.92 4.56 -14.84
C GLY A 77 6.51 4.88 -15.28
N ASP A 78 5.71 3.88 -15.67
CA ASP A 78 4.38 4.09 -16.24
C ASP A 78 3.26 3.95 -15.22
N VAL A 79 3.53 3.24 -14.13
CA VAL A 79 2.54 2.89 -13.13
C VAL A 79 2.37 3.99 -12.09
N VAL A 80 1.12 4.23 -11.70
CA VAL A 80 0.75 4.89 -10.45
C VAL A 80 -0.01 3.90 -9.58
N VAL A 81 0.31 3.85 -8.28
CA VAL A 81 -0.41 3.05 -7.29
C VAL A 81 -0.81 3.96 -6.14
N GLU A 82 -2.09 4.01 -5.82
CA GLU A 82 -2.65 4.80 -4.73
C GLU A 82 -3.32 3.92 -3.66
N LEU A 83 -3.11 4.26 -2.39
CA LEU A 83 -3.93 3.76 -1.29
C LEU A 83 -5.15 4.68 -1.14
N VAL A 84 -6.34 4.10 -1.18
CA VAL A 84 -7.61 4.79 -0.96
C VAL A 84 -8.18 4.37 0.40
N THR A 85 -8.46 5.35 1.24
CA THR A 85 -8.99 5.16 2.59
C THR A 85 -10.51 5.04 2.59
N PRO A 86 -11.15 4.51 3.64
CA PRO A 86 -12.60 4.32 3.69
C PRO A 86 -13.42 5.61 3.53
N ASP A 87 -12.84 6.76 3.89
CA ASP A 87 -13.42 8.10 3.68
C ASP A 87 -13.33 8.61 2.23
N GLY A 88 -12.72 7.82 1.32
CA GLY A 88 -12.56 8.12 -0.09
C GLY A 88 -11.34 8.98 -0.45
N GLN A 89 -10.54 9.40 0.53
CA GLN A 89 -9.27 10.09 0.25
C GLN A 89 -8.23 9.10 -0.29
N SER A 90 -7.28 9.59 -1.09
CA SER A 90 -6.19 8.77 -1.61
C SER A 90 -4.83 9.40 -1.41
N MET A 91 -3.79 8.55 -1.37
CA MET A 91 -2.40 8.96 -1.45
C MET A 91 -1.63 8.04 -2.41
N PRO A 92 -0.68 8.56 -3.20
CA PRO A 92 0.19 7.71 -4.02
C PRO A 92 1.24 7.00 -3.15
N LEU A 93 1.38 5.69 -3.35
CA LEU A 93 2.51 4.87 -2.90
C LEU A 93 3.60 4.81 -3.97
N ILE A 94 3.19 4.74 -5.23
CA ILE A 94 4.06 4.81 -6.41
C ILE A 94 3.47 5.88 -7.32
N LYS A 95 4.30 6.80 -7.81
CA LYS A 95 3.89 7.75 -8.87
C LYS A 95 4.98 7.86 -9.92
N ARG A 96 4.83 7.10 -11.01
CA ARG A 96 5.66 7.15 -12.23
C ARG A 96 7.14 7.34 -11.93
N ILE A 97 7.74 6.33 -11.29
CA ILE A 97 9.08 6.43 -10.70
C ILE A 97 10.07 6.91 -11.77
N GLY A 98 10.87 7.93 -11.47
CA GLY A 98 11.89 8.47 -12.39
C GLY A 98 11.37 9.29 -13.57
N TYR A 99 10.04 9.43 -13.77
CA TYR A 99 9.49 10.24 -14.86
C TYR A 99 9.96 11.69 -14.75
N GLY A 100 10.43 12.26 -15.87
CA GLY A 100 10.91 13.64 -15.95
C GLY A 100 12.29 13.90 -15.34
N ALA A 101 12.85 12.94 -14.58
CA ALA A 101 14.16 13.06 -13.92
C ALA A 101 15.19 12.08 -14.50
N ALA A 102 14.87 10.78 -14.55
CA ALA A 102 15.77 9.73 -15.02
C ALA A 102 15.64 9.50 -16.53
N ALA A 103 14.41 9.53 -17.05
CA ALA A 103 14.08 9.32 -18.46
C ALA A 103 12.73 9.98 -18.80
N PRO A 104 12.45 10.27 -20.09
CA PRO A 104 11.22 10.95 -20.50
C PRO A 104 9.95 10.16 -20.15
N PHE A 105 10.05 8.83 -20.02
CA PHE A 105 8.94 7.94 -19.67
C PHE A 105 9.05 7.38 -18.25
N GLY A 106 10.10 7.74 -17.53
CA GLY A 106 10.40 7.22 -16.19
C GLY A 106 11.23 5.96 -16.20
N LEU A 107 11.23 5.25 -15.08
CA LEU A 107 12.12 4.14 -14.81
C LEU A 107 11.77 2.94 -15.68
N GLU A 108 12.69 2.55 -16.55
CA GLU A 108 12.49 1.45 -17.51
C GLU A 108 12.57 0.06 -16.87
N SER A 109 12.95 -0.03 -15.59
CA SER A 109 12.97 -1.27 -14.83
C SER A 109 11.57 -1.87 -14.66
N PRO A 110 11.42 -3.20 -14.79
CA PRO A 110 10.13 -3.83 -14.58
C PRO A 110 9.78 -3.95 -13.09
N PHE A 111 8.48 -3.95 -12.79
CA PHE A 111 7.98 -4.63 -11.60
C PHE A 111 7.84 -6.12 -11.92
N ALA A 112 8.39 -6.98 -11.06
CA ALA A 112 8.34 -8.43 -11.24
C ALA A 112 7.52 -9.08 -10.13
N GLY A 113 6.59 -9.97 -10.50
CA GLY A 113 5.88 -10.81 -9.54
C GLY A 113 6.86 -11.59 -8.65
N GLY A 114 6.51 -11.75 -7.37
CA GLY A 114 7.40 -12.28 -6.33
C GLY A 114 8.27 -11.22 -5.62
N ASN A 115 8.38 -9.99 -6.15
CA ASN A 115 8.99 -8.88 -5.42
C ASN A 115 7.92 -8.12 -4.63
N PHE A 116 7.95 -8.27 -3.30
CA PHE A 116 7.03 -7.57 -2.40
C PHE A 116 7.56 -6.17 -2.08
N LEU A 117 6.78 -5.14 -2.40
CA LEU A 117 7.08 -3.74 -2.08
C LEU A 117 6.28 -3.34 -0.86
N VAL A 118 6.95 -3.11 0.27
CA VAL A 118 6.32 -2.76 1.55
C VAL A 118 6.42 -1.25 1.77
N PHE A 119 5.31 -0.53 1.67
CA PHE A 119 5.24 0.90 1.92
C PHE A 119 4.87 1.17 3.37
N THR A 120 5.66 1.99 4.05
CA THR A 120 5.41 2.44 5.43
C THR A 120 6.10 3.77 5.68
N SER A 121 5.52 4.61 6.55
CA SER A 121 6.15 5.87 6.96
C SER A 121 7.41 5.67 7.82
N ALA A 122 7.65 4.47 8.35
CA ALA A 122 8.87 4.12 9.09
C ALA A 122 10.09 3.87 8.18
N ALA A 123 9.88 3.73 6.86
CA ALA A 123 10.94 3.47 5.91
C ALA A 123 11.85 4.69 5.74
N THR A 124 13.11 4.46 5.37
CA THR A 124 14.10 5.53 5.12
C THR A 124 14.60 5.56 3.68
N THR A 125 14.14 4.63 2.85
CA THR A 125 14.58 4.46 1.47
C THR A 125 13.41 4.59 0.50
N THR A 126 13.61 5.28 -0.62
CA THR A 126 12.69 5.23 -1.77
C THR A 126 13.15 4.16 -2.75
N ILE A 127 12.28 3.78 -3.68
CA ILE A 127 12.69 2.96 -4.83
C ILE A 127 13.72 3.76 -5.64
N SER A 128 14.81 3.10 -6.02
CA SER A 128 15.91 3.74 -6.76
C SER A 128 15.47 4.12 -8.17
N THR A 129 15.76 5.35 -8.59
CA THR A 129 15.54 5.83 -9.96
C THR A 129 16.70 5.52 -10.90
N SER A 130 17.73 4.81 -10.42
CA SER A 130 18.95 4.50 -11.17
C SER A 130 19.05 3.02 -11.55
N LEU A 131 17.95 2.28 -11.46
CA LEU A 131 17.86 0.90 -11.96
C LEU A 131 17.76 0.91 -13.50
N THR A 132 18.07 -0.23 -14.11
CA THR A 132 18.05 -0.42 -15.57
C THR A 132 16.94 -1.40 -15.98
N GLU A 133 16.57 -1.43 -17.26
CA GLU A 133 15.55 -2.35 -17.82
C GLU A 133 15.81 -3.83 -17.51
N SER A 134 17.08 -4.22 -17.35
CA SER A 134 17.46 -5.61 -17.00
C SER A 134 17.36 -5.92 -15.51
N GLN A 135 16.99 -4.94 -14.68
CA GLN A 135 16.90 -5.07 -13.24
C GLN A 135 15.47 -4.79 -12.79
N ALA A 136 14.76 -5.83 -12.37
CA ALA A 136 13.47 -5.63 -11.73
C ALA A 136 13.60 -4.77 -10.47
N VAL A 137 12.60 -3.94 -10.19
CA VAL A 137 12.50 -3.22 -8.92
C VAL A 137 12.54 -4.24 -7.79
N PRO A 138 13.56 -4.19 -6.91
CA PRO A 138 13.73 -5.21 -5.89
C PRO A 138 12.60 -5.17 -4.86
N GLY A 139 12.28 -6.32 -4.29
CA GLY A 139 11.44 -6.37 -3.09
C GLY A 139 12.15 -5.68 -1.92
N GLY A 140 11.40 -5.02 -1.06
CA GLY A 140 11.96 -4.24 0.04
C GLY A 140 10.94 -3.36 0.73
N THR A 141 11.42 -2.61 1.71
CA THR A 141 10.63 -1.65 2.47
C THR A 141 10.96 -0.24 1.99
N TYR A 142 9.94 0.51 1.61
CA TYR A 142 10.08 1.80 0.94
C TYR A 142 9.18 2.87 1.55
N LEU A 143 9.63 4.11 1.44
CA LEU A 143 8.73 5.26 1.47
C LEU A 143 7.92 5.30 0.17
N PRO A 144 6.72 5.91 0.17
CA PRO A 144 6.06 6.27 -1.07
C PRO A 144 7.02 6.95 -2.04
N THR A 145 7.08 6.46 -3.28
CA THR A 145 8.10 6.88 -4.24
C THR A 145 7.48 7.50 -5.49
N GLY A 146 7.91 8.71 -5.80
CA GLY A 146 7.45 9.47 -6.97
C GLY A 146 7.90 10.93 -6.87
N THR A 147 7.34 11.80 -7.71
CA THR A 147 7.61 13.24 -7.67
C THR A 147 6.36 14.05 -8.01
N ASN A 148 6.28 15.28 -7.49
CA ASN A 148 5.16 16.19 -7.72
C ASN A 148 5.15 16.80 -9.12
N ASP A 149 6.33 16.96 -9.73
CA ASP A 149 6.47 17.64 -11.03
C ASP A 149 6.17 16.72 -12.23
N SER A 150 5.87 15.45 -11.97
CA SER A 150 5.58 14.44 -12.99
C SER A 150 4.09 14.27 -13.21
N TYR A 151 3.74 13.96 -14.47
CA TYR A 151 2.39 13.52 -14.85
C TYR A 151 2.02 12.25 -14.07
N PRO A 152 0.74 12.06 -13.67
CA PRO A 152 -0.37 13.01 -13.74
C PRO A 152 -0.25 14.12 -12.69
N THR A 153 -0.56 15.37 -13.08
CA THR A 153 -0.46 16.56 -12.20
C THR A 153 -1.61 16.67 -11.19
N THR A 154 -2.65 15.86 -11.35
CA THR A 154 -3.77 15.76 -10.41
C THR A 154 -3.45 14.91 -9.18
N ILE A 155 -2.36 14.13 -9.23
CA ILE A 155 -1.88 13.30 -8.12
C ILE A 155 -0.62 13.96 -7.55
N THR A 156 -0.64 14.29 -6.27
CA THR A 156 0.52 14.86 -5.56
C THR A 156 1.02 13.85 -4.55
N MET A 157 2.35 13.72 -4.42
CA MET A 157 2.96 12.98 -3.33
C MET A 157 2.61 13.65 -1.99
N ILE A 158 2.12 12.86 -1.05
CA ILE A 158 1.74 13.28 0.30
C ILE A 158 2.60 12.47 1.28
N ASN A 159 2.96 13.07 2.41
CA ASN A 159 3.63 12.35 3.48
C ASN A 159 2.68 11.28 4.05
N MET A 160 3.07 10.00 3.98
CA MET A 160 2.24 8.88 4.44
C MET A 160 1.90 8.98 5.93
N HIS A 161 2.82 9.48 6.76
CA HIS A 161 2.57 9.66 8.18
C HIS A 161 1.44 10.67 8.39
N GLU A 162 1.56 11.85 7.79
CA GLU A 162 0.54 12.92 7.89
C GLU A 162 -0.79 12.51 7.28
N PHE A 163 -0.77 11.73 6.20
CA PHE A 163 -1.98 11.23 5.56
C PHE A 163 -2.74 10.24 6.44
N LEU A 164 -2.04 9.32 7.11
CA LEU A 164 -2.67 8.26 7.89
C LEU A 164 -3.06 8.69 9.31
N ASP A 165 -2.39 9.68 9.88
CA ASP A 165 -2.62 10.12 11.25
C ASP A 165 -4.08 10.54 11.49
N GLY A 166 -4.69 10.02 12.55
CA GLY A 166 -6.07 10.31 12.92
C GLY A 166 -7.16 9.71 12.03
N LYS A 167 -6.82 8.89 11.02
CA LYS A 167 -7.83 8.22 10.20
C LYS A 167 -8.50 7.06 10.95
N SER A 168 -9.82 6.94 10.77
CA SER A 168 -10.54 5.74 11.19
C SER A 168 -10.21 4.57 10.26
N VAL A 169 -10.05 3.38 10.82
CA VAL A 169 -9.61 2.20 10.04
C VAL A 169 -10.76 1.33 9.54
N ALA A 170 -11.93 1.40 10.16
CA ALA A 170 -13.07 0.56 9.80
C ALA A 170 -13.63 0.96 8.43
N GLY A 171 -13.86 -0.04 7.58
CA GLY A 171 -14.48 0.13 6.26
C GLY A 171 -13.65 -0.43 5.11
N ILE A 172 -14.01 0.00 3.90
CA ILE A 172 -13.40 -0.53 2.67
C ILE A 172 -12.20 0.34 2.30
N TRP A 173 -11.02 -0.24 2.45
CA TRP A 173 -9.80 0.29 1.86
C TRP A 173 -9.69 -0.21 0.42
N LYS A 174 -9.03 0.55 -0.44
CA LYS A 174 -8.74 0.10 -1.80
C LYS A 174 -7.30 0.39 -2.17
N LEU A 175 -6.74 -0.47 -3.02
CA LEU A 175 -5.56 -0.14 -3.79
C LEU A 175 -5.99 0.17 -5.22
N ARG A 176 -5.69 1.37 -5.69
CA ARG A 176 -5.92 1.78 -7.08
C ARG A 176 -4.61 1.70 -7.83
N ALA A 177 -4.62 1.12 -9.02
CA ALA A 177 -3.45 1.07 -9.89
C ALA A 177 -3.83 1.49 -11.31
N THR A 178 -3.04 2.37 -11.90
CA THR A 178 -3.24 2.93 -13.24
C THR A 178 -1.94 2.86 -14.03
N ASP A 179 -2.08 2.77 -15.34
CA ASP A 179 -1.00 2.93 -16.31
C ASP A 179 -1.21 4.26 -17.03
N HIS A 180 -0.13 5.01 -17.21
CA HIS A 180 -0.12 6.34 -17.80
C HIS A 180 0.78 6.44 -19.05
N ALA A 181 1.25 5.31 -19.60
CA ALA A 181 1.92 5.28 -20.89
C ALA A 181 1.26 4.27 -21.81
N VAL A 182 1.54 4.43 -23.11
CA VAL A 182 1.07 3.52 -24.15
C VAL A 182 2.10 2.44 -24.39
N GLY A 183 1.64 1.18 -24.45
CA GLY A 183 2.34 0.08 -25.08
C GLY A 183 2.26 -1.24 -24.33
N GLU A 184 2.22 -1.23 -23.00
CA GLU A 184 2.43 -2.42 -22.18
C GLU A 184 1.52 -2.41 -20.96
N ALA A 185 0.57 -3.34 -20.91
CA ALA A 185 -0.25 -3.56 -19.72
C ALA A 185 0.52 -4.34 -18.63
N GLY A 186 0.00 -4.30 -17.41
CA GLY A 186 0.48 -5.13 -16.30
C GLY A 186 -0.64 -5.76 -15.49
N SER A 187 -0.30 -6.22 -14.30
CA SER A 187 -1.25 -6.76 -13.33
C SER A 187 -0.86 -6.36 -11.93
N LEU A 188 -1.84 -5.92 -11.14
CA LEU A 188 -1.76 -6.11 -9.69
C LEU A 188 -1.90 -7.62 -9.45
N LEU A 189 -1.14 -8.18 -8.50
CA LEU A 189 -1.17 -9.62 -8.18
C LEU A 189 -1.70 -9.87 -6.76
N SER A 190 -1.21 -9.09 -5.81
CA SER A 190 -1.71 -9.10 -4.44
C SER A 190 -1.38 -7.80 -3.72
N TRP A 191 -2.15 -7.51 -2.67
CA TRP A 191 -1.75 -6.49 -1.72
C TRP A 191 -2.27 -6.80 -0.32
N LYS A 192 -1.59 -6.25 0.68
CA LYS A 192 -1.87 -6.48 2.09
C LYS A 192 -1.78 -5.18 2.86
N LEU A 193 -2.76 -4.96 3.74
CA LEU A 193 -2.74 -3.90 4.73
C LEU A 193 -2.49 -4.51 6.10
N ARG A 194 -1.45 -4.03 6.80
CA ARG A 194 -1.05 -4.51 8.11
C ARG A 194 -1.00 -3.37 9.12
N PHE A 195 -1.53 -3.65 10.31
CA PHE A 195 -1.54 -2.80 11.48
C PHE A 195 -0.73 -3.49 12.57
N GLU A 196 0.37 -2.88 12.99
CA GLU A 196 1.19 -3.37 14.09
C GLU A 196 0.53 -3.08 15.44
N GLU A 197 1.04 -3.74 16.48
CA GLU A 197 0.63 -3.46 17.86
C GLU A 197 0.83 -1.98 18.19
N GLY A 198 -0.20 -1.36 18.79
CA GLY A 198 -0.16 0.05 19.16
C GLY A 198 -0.28 1.04 17.99
N ALA A 199 -0.56 0.57 16.76
CA ALA A 199 -0.87 1.44 15.63
C ALA A 199 -2.17 2.26 15.86
N LEU A 200 -3.11 1.68 16.63
CA LEU A 200 -4.46 2.20 16.83
C LEU A 200 -4.74 2.61 18.27
N HIS A 201 -5.61 3.62 18.42
CA HIS A 201 -6.34 3.90 19.64
C HIS A 201 -7.85 3.83 19.40
N ASN A 202 -8.60 3.55 20.46
CA ASN A 202 -10.06 3.64 20.47
C ASN A 202 -10.52 5.04 20.90
#